data_AF-A0A059PIC9-F1
#
_entry.id   AF-A0A059PIC9-F1
#
_cell.length_a   1.000
_cell.length_b   1.000
_cell.length_c   1.000
_cell.angle_alpha   90.00
_cell.angle_beta   90.00
_cell.angle_gamma   90.00
#
_symmetry.space_group_name_H-M   'P 1'
#
loop_
_entity.id
_entity.type
_entity.pdbx_description
1 polymer ?
#
loop_
_entity_poly.entity_id
_entity_poly.type
_entity_poly.pdbx_seq_one_letter_code
_entity_poly.pdbx_strand_id
1 'polypeptide(L)'
;GEPGFLLFTRRIRESPQALQPEVESLVRSSFYAAHPTVLSIPRWLGNSSAPEHSAVVAAQLEQRECNVITVDLEETTDETAIAESVSQLIELLSRNLDVPLERILLVGFAEGAHLAGAVAAKVQADLGQRFPHLTALDPTEGSLEHLLSPSDAQFVEVVHTNGGGLGTLERLGHV
;
A
#
# COMPACT_ATOMS: atom_id res chain seq x y z
N GLY A 1 -12.34 -5.89 12.17
CA GLY A 1 -12.89 -6.39 10.89
C GLY A 1 -11.74 -6.62 9.94
N GLU A 2 -12.02 -6.90 8.67
CA GLU A 2 -11.00 -6.92 7.62
C GLU A 2 -10.79 -5.49 7.08
N PRO A 3 -9.59 -5.15 6.58
CA PRO A 3 -9.39 -3.85 5.94
C PRO A 3 -10.23 -3.71 4.66
N GLY A 4 -10.65 -2.49 4.37
CA GLY A 4 -11.32 -2.15 3.12
C GLY A 4 -10.32 -1.80 2.01
N PHE A 5 -10.78 -1.83 0.76
CA PHE A 5 -10.00 -1.41 -0.40
C PHE A 5 -10.83 -0.54 -1.32
N LEU A 6 -10.32 0.62 -1.71
CA LEU A 6 -10.95 1.46 -2.74
C LEU A 6 -10.03 1.60 -3.96
N LEU A 7 -10.60 1.34 -5.13
CA LEU A 7 -9.96 1.55 -6.42
C LEU A 7 -10.31 2.91 -6.98
N PHE A 8 -9.26 3.65 -7.33
CA PHE A 8 -9.30 4.85 -8.14
C PHE A 8 -8.62 4.61 -9.47
N THR A 9 -9.23 5.16 -10.53
CA THR A 9 -8.60 5.34 -11.84
C THR A 9 -9.01 6.73 -12.34
N ARG A 10 -8.42 7.19 -13.45
CA ARG A 10 -8.82 8.47 -14.07
C ARG A 10 -10.33 8.55 -14.37
N ARG A 11 -10.99 7.41 -14.63
CA ARG A 11 -12.41 7.35 -14.99
C ARG A 11 -13.35 7.43 -13.78
N ILE A 12 -12.88 7.01 -12.61
CA ILE A 12 -13.67 6.89 -11.38
C ILE A 12 -13.02 7.65 -10.20
N ARG A 13 -12.35 8.79 -10.50
CA ARG A 13 -11.63 9.59 -9.50
C ARG A 13 -12.54 10.05 -8.35
N GLU A 14 -13.73 10.55 -8.69
CA GLU A 14 -14.70 11.11 -7.72
C GLU A 14 -15.70 10.07 -7.21
N SER A 15 -15.64 8.83 -7.70
CA SER A 15 -16.58 7.75 -7.34
C SER A 15 -15.83 6.42 -7.35
N PRO A 16 -14.88 6.24 -6.42
CA PRO A 16 -14.06 5.04 -6.36
C PRO A 16 -14.90 3.77 -6.16
N GLN A 17 -14.37 2.65 -6.61
CA GLN A 17 -15.04 1.36 -6.49
C GLN A 17 -14.45 0.59 -5.32
N ALA A 18 -15.30 0.10 -4.42
CA ALA A 18 -14.87 -0.84 -3.41
C ALA A 18 -14.37 -2.13 -4.08
N LEU A 19 -13.20 -2.59 -3.65
CA LEU A 19 -12.66 -3.88 -4.00
C LEU A 19 -12.77 -4.83 -2.82
N GLN A 20 -12.73 -6.09 -3.17
CA GLN A 20 -12.57 -7.20 -2.25
C GLN A 20 -11.40 -8.04 -2.79
N PRO A 21 -10.64 -8.76 -1.96
CA PRO A 21 -9.52 -9.59 -2.39
C PRO A 21 -10.02 -10.87 -3.11
N GLU A 22 -10.77 -10.71 -4.19
CA GLU A 22 -11.15 -11.79 -5.11
C GLU A 22 -11.10 -11.34 -6.57
N VAL A 23 -10.86 -12.32 -7.46
CA VAL A 23 -10.78 -12.10 -8.91
C VAL A 23 -12.06 -11.49 -9.48
N GLU A 24 -13.24 -11.93 -9.02
CA GLU A 24 -14.53 -11.42 -9.51
C GLU A 24 -14.70 -9.93 -9.22
N SER A 25 -14.27 -9.47 -8.03
CA SER A 25 -14.31 -8.07 -7.63
C SER A 25 -13.43 -7.21 -8.55
N LEU A 26 -12.20 -7.66 -8.81
CA LEU A 26 -11.27 -6.98 -9.72
C LEU A 26 -11.79 -6.92 -11.16
N VAL A 27 -12.30 -8.03 -11.71
CA VAL A 27 -12.80 -8.11 -13.09
C VAL A 27 -14.06 -7.26 -13.31
N ARG A 28 -14.91 -7.09 -12.29
CA ARG A 28 -16.10 -6.24 -12.36
C ARG A 28 -15.81 -4.75 -12.12
N SER A 29 -14.64 -4.44 -11.59
CA SER A 29 -14.20 -3.08 -11.35
C SER A 29 -13.61 -2.43 -12.60
N SER A 30 -13.17 -1.18 -12.46
CA SER A 30 -12.42 -0.43 -13.47
C SER A 30 -10.93 -0.74 -13.46
N PHE A 31 -10.48 -1.76 -12.70
CA PHE A 31 -9.08 -2.15 -12.61
C PHE A 31 -8.59 -2.59 -13.99
N TYR A 32 -7.37 -2.17 -14.34
CA TYR A 32 -6.77 -2.55 -15.61
C TYR A 32 -5.34 -3.06 -15.40
N ALA A 33 -5.15 -4.37 -15.55
CA ALA A 33 -3.90 -5.07 -15.24
C ALA A 33 -2.67 -4.56 -16.03
N ALA A 34 -2.90 -4.02 -17.23
CA ALA A 34 -1.81 -3.45 -18.02
C ALA A 34 -1.34 -2.07 -17.51
N HIS A 35 -2.10 -1.40 -16.65
CA HIS A 35 -1.66 -0.15 -16.03
C HIS A 35 -0.80 -0.42 -14.78
N PRO A 36 0.18 0.45 -14.48
CA PRO A 36 0.86 0.45 -13.19
C PRO A 36 -0.16 0.57 -12.05
N THR A 37 0.14 -0.05 -10.92
CA THR A 37 -0.69 -0.03 -9.72
C THR A 37 0.07 0.62 -8.58
N VAL A 38 -0.57 1.55 -7.87
CA VAL A 38 -0.07 2.11 -6.62
C VAL A 38 -0.98 1.62 -5.50
N LEU A 39 -0.42 0.92 -4.52
CA LEU A 39 -1.15 0.48 -3.33
C LEU A 39 -0.70 1.34 -2.15
N SER A 40 -1.64 2.08 -1.57
CA SER A 40 -1.38 3.07 -0.52
C SER A 40 -2.01 2.62 0.79
N ILE A 41 -1.19 2.54 1.84
CA ILE A 41 -1.58 2.21 3.22
C ILE A 41 -1.53 3.49 4.06
N PRO A 42 -2.65 3.89 4.69
CA PRO A 42 -2.71 5.14 5.47
C PRO A 42 -1.99 4.99 6.81
N ARG A 43 -2.00 6.08 7.60
CA ARG A 43 -1.69 6.02 9.03
C ARG A 43 -2.60 5.03 9.77
N TRP A 44 -2.23 4.65 10.99
CA TRP A 44 -3.04 3.75 11.82
C TRP A 44 -4.46 4.31 12.02
N LEU A 45 -5.48 3.42 11.92
CA LEU A 45 -6.92 3.77 11.93
C LEU A 45 -7.34 4.76 10.83
N GLY A 46 -6.48 5.02 9.85
CA GLY A 46 -6.80 5.86 8.70
C GLY A 46 -7.74 5.15 7.73
N ASN A 47 -8.53 5.94 7.03
CA ASN A 47 -9.53 5.44 6.09
C ASN A 47 -9.34 6.05 4.70
N SER A 48 -10.17 5.63 3.76
CA SER A 48 -10.14 6.11 2.38
C SER A 48 -10.30 7.63 2.20
N SER A 49 -10.85 8.34 3.20
CA SER A 49 -10.99 9.80 3.19
C SER A 49 -9.75 10.53 3.72
N ALA A 50 -8.71 9.80 4.11
CA ALA A 50 -7.49 10.39 4.66
C ALA A 50 -6.81 11.32 3.63
N PRO A 51 -6.34 12.52 4.04
CA PRO A 51 -5.73 13.49 3.13
C PRO A 51 -4.53 12.93 2.35
N GLU A 52 -3.75 12.04 2.96
CA GLU A 52 -2.62 11.35 2.32
C GLU A 52 -3.04 10.52 1.10
N HIS A 53 -4.16 9.80 1.17
CA HIS A 53 -4.70 9.05 0.04
C HIS A 53 -5.15 9.98 -1.06
N SER A 54 -5.86 11.06 -0.71
CA SER A 54 -6.27 12.08 -1.68
C SER A 54 -5.06 12.68 -2.42
N ALA A 55 -3.96 12.93 -1.71
CA ALA A 55 -2.72 13.42 -2.30
C ALA A 55 -2.08 12.40 -3.26
N VAL A 56 -1.98 11.13 -2.86
CA VAL A 56 -1.44 10.06 -3.72
C VAL A 56 -2.31 9.85 -4.96
N VAL A 57 -3.63 9.73 -4.78
CA VAL A 57 -4.59 9.54 -5.86
C VAL A 57 -4.48 10.70 -6.86
N ALA A 58 -4.49 11.95 -6.38
CA ALA A 58 -4.35 13.12 -7.23
C ALA A 58 -3.03 13.12 -8.00
N ALA A 59 -1.90 12.98 -7.28
CA ALA A 59 -0.57 13.04 -7.88
C ALA A 59 -0.35 11.95 -8.93
N GLN A 60 -0.82 10.73 -8.67
CA GLN A 60 -0.63 9.59 -9.58
C GLN A 60 -1.53 9.68 -10.81
N LEU A 61 -2.83 9.98 -10.62
CA LEU A 61 -3.79 10.02 -11.72
C LEU A 61 -3.60 11.24 -12.63
N GLU A 62 -3.06 12.35 -12.13
CA GLU A 62 -2.73 13.52 -12.95
C GLU A 62 -1.55 13.27 -13.89
N GLN A 63 -0.55 12.50 -13.43
CA GLN A 63 0.67 12.28 -14.20
C GLN A 63 0.54 11.13 -15.23
N ARG A 64 -0.20 10.07 -14.90
CA ARG A 64 -0.27 8.87 -15.75
C ARG A 64 -1.58 8.11 -15.64
N GLU A 65 -1.79 7.20 -16.59
CA GLU A 65 -2.82 6.17 -16.45
C GLU A 65 -2.30 5.09 -15.49
N CYS A 66 -2.97 4.95 -14.35
CA CYS A 66 -2.65 3.94 -13.34
C CYS A 66 -3.91 3.52 -12.57
N ASN A 67 -3.79 2.40 -11.88
CA ASN A 67 -4.69 2.02 -10.80
C ASN A 67 -4.10 2.59 -9.50
N VAL A 68 -4.92 3.23 -8.67
CA VAL A 68 -4.53 3.56 -7.29
C VAL A 68 -5.49 2.84 -6.36
N ILE A 69 -4.97 2.00 -5.49
CA ILE A 69 -5.73 1.23 -4.51
C ILE A 69 -5.37 1.78 -3.13
N THR A 70 -6.34 2.30 -2.40
CA THR A 70 -6.15 2.78 -1.03
C THR A 70 -6.70 1.75 -0.05
N VAL A 71 -5.98 1.52 1.04
CA VAL A 71 -6.42 0.62 2.12
C VAL A 71 -7.21 1.42 3.15
N ASP A 72 -8.32 0.85 3.62
CA ASP A 72 -9.14 1.43 4.68
C ASP A 72 -8.97 0.62 5.96
N LEU A 73 -8.48 1.26 7.02
CA LEU A 73 -8.17 0.64 8.31
C LEU A 73 -9.15 1.05 9.42
N GLU A 74 -10.20 1.82 9.13
CA GLU A 74 -11.08 2.43 10.16
C GLU A 74 -11.63 1.40 11.16
N GLU A 75 -11.97 0.21 10.66
CA GLU A 75 -12.63 -0.86 11.43
C GLU A 75 -11.68 -2.04 11.73
N THR A 76 -10.36 -1.86 11.58
CA THR A 76 -9.38 -2.92 11.84
C THR A 76 -8.12 -2.46 12.56
N THR A 77 -7.70 -3.26 13.53
CA THR A 77 -6.53 -3.01 14.38
C THR A 77 -5.64 -4.24 14.55
N ASP A 78 -5.94 -5.31 13.83
CA ASP A 78 -5.15 -6.54 13.86
C ASP A 78 -4.11 -6.46 12.74
N GLU A 79 -2.85 -6.22 13.13
CA GLU A 79 -1.75 -6.02 12.20
C GLU A 79 -1.52 -7.24 11.29
N THR A 80 -1.68 -8.44 11.84
CA THR A 80 -1.54 -9.69 11.07
C THR A 80 -2.66 -9.78 10.05
N ALA A 81 -3.92 -9.57 10.46
CA ALA A 81 -5.05 -9.61 9.53
C ALA A 81 -4.96 -8.55 8.43
N ILE A 82 -4.45 -7.35 8.75
CA ILE A 82 -4.18 -6.30 7.77
C ILE A 82 -3.13 -6.77 6.76
N ALA A 83 -1.98 -7.25 7.25
CA ALA A 83 -0.91 -7.72 6.38
C ALA A 83 -1.36 -8.88 5.49
N GLU A 84 -2.15 -9.82 6.01
CA GLU A 84 -2.72 -10.95 5.28
C GLU A 84 -3.68 -10.51 4.18
N SER A 85 -4.64 -9.64 4.48
CA SER A 85 -5.62 -9.20 3.50
C SER A 85 -4.98 -8.39 2.37
N VAL A 86 -4.05 -7.49 2.70
CA VAL A 86 -3.34 -6.69 1.69
C VAL A 86 -2.40 -7.57 0.85
N SER A 87 -1.69 -8.53 1.45
CA SER A 87 -0.85 -9.46 0.69
C SER A 87 -1.69 -10.34 -0.23
N GLN A 88 -2.85 -10.83 0.22
CA GLN A 88 -3.77 -11.63 -0.59
C GLN A 88 -4.22 -10.87 -1.84
N LEU A 89 -4.54 -9.58 -1.72
CA LEU A 89 -4.86 -8.75 -2.87
C LEU A 89 -3.67 -8.69 -3.86
N ILE A 90 -2.46 -8.43 -3.37
CA ILE A 90 -1.24 -8.38 -4.20
C ILE A 90 -0.98 -9.73 -4.88
N GLU A 91 -1.15 -10.84 -4.16
CA GLU A 91 -1.00 -12.19 -4.71
C GLU A 91 -2.01 -12.47 -5.82
N LEU A 92 -3.26 -12.03 -5.69
CA LEU A 92 -4.26 -12.15 -6.76
C LEU A 92 -3.88 -11.32 -7.98
N LEU A 93 -3.39 -10.09 -7.78
CA LEU A 93 -2.88 -9.28 -8.88
C LEU A 93 -1.75 -10.02 -9.62
N SER A 94 -0.83 -10.64 -8.88
CA SER A 94 0.33 -11.34 -9.44
C SER A 94 -0.02 -12.67 -10.10
N ARG A 95 -0.71 -13.56 -9.39
CA ARG A 95 -0.97 -14.95 -9.83
C ARG A 95 -2.17 -15.08 -10.77
N ASN A 96 -3.19 -14.24 -10.62
CA ASN A 96 -4.45 -14.38 -11.36
C ASN A 96 -4.62 -13.36 -12.48
N LEU A 97 -3.98 -12.19 -12.37
CA LEU A 97 -4.06 -11.11 -13.36
C LEU A 97 -2.72 -10.80 -14.05
N ASP A 98 -1.69 -11.61 -13.80
CA ASP A 98 -0.34 -11.47 -14.37
C ASP A 98 0.27 -10.07 -14.17
N VAL A 99 -0.02 -9.42 -13.04
CA VAL A 99 0.57 -8.12 -12.66
C VAL A 99 1.85 -8.38 -11.86
N PRO A 100 3.04 -8.20 -12.46
CA PRO A 100 4.29 -8.46 -11.75
C PRO A 100 4.54 -7.38 -10.68
N LEU A 101 5.29 -7.72 -9.62
CA LEU A 101 5.55 -6.81 -8.49
C LEU A 101 6.26 -5.52 -8.95
N GLU A 102 7.02 -5.56 -10.05
CA GLU A 102 7.64 -4.40 -10.70
C GLU A 102 6.64 -3.33 -11.16
N ARG A 103 5.37 -3.70 -11.34
CA ARG A 103 4.29 -2.77 -11.70
C ARG A 103 3.47 -2.32 -10.49
N ILE A 104 3.81 -2.77 -9.29
CA ILE A 104 3.11 -2.42 -8.05
C ILE A 104 4.04 -1.57 -7.19
N LEU A 105 3.70 -0.30 -7.02
CA LEU A 105 4.35 0.57 -6.04
C LEU A 105 3.60 0.45 -4.70
N LEU A 106 4.29 -0.01 -3.67
CA LEU A 106 3.77 -0.06 -2.31
C LEU A 106 4.16 1.22 -1.55
N VAL A 107 3.17 1.92 -0.99
CA VAL A 107 3.34 3.18 -0.28
C VAL A 107 2.71 3.10 1.10
N GLY A 108 3.47 3.42 2.15
CA GLY A 108 2.95 3.50 3.52
C GLY A 108 3.19 4.87 4.15
N PHE A 109 2.21 5.37 4.90
CA PHE A 109 2.28 6.66 5.59
C PHE A 109 2.34 6.49 7.10
N ALA A 110 3.20 7.25 7.79
CA ALA A 110 3.29 7.20 9.26
C ALA A 110 3.42 5.75 9.77
N GLU A 111 2.52 5.27 10.65
CA GLU A 111 2.50 3.88 11.11
C GLU A 111 2.28 2.88 9.96
N GLY A 112 1.56 3.29 8.91
CA GLY A 112 1.33 2.50 7.70
C GLY A 112 2.60 2.18 6.91
N ALA A 113 3.70 2.89 7.15
CA ALA A 113 5.01 2.53 6.60
C ALA A 113 5.52 1.20 7.17
N HIS A 114 5.28 0.95 8.46
CA HIS A 114 5.62 -0.31 9.10
C HIS A 114 4.69 -1.45 8.62
N LEU A 115 3.39 -1.18 8.44
CA LEU A 115 2.46 -2.12 7.80
C LEU A 115 2.87 -2.45 6.36
N ALA A 116 3.34 -1.48 5.58
CA ALA A 116 3.88 -1.73 4.25
C ALA A 116 5.09 -2.68 4.30
N GLY A 117 5.96 -2.52 5.30
CA GLY A 117 7.05 -3.48 5.57
C GLY A 117 6.53 -4.89 5.86
N ALA A 118 5.52 -5.01 6.73
CA ALA A 118 4.89 -6.28 7.08
C ALA A 118 4.27 -6.98 5.86
N VAL A 119 3.53 -6.21 5.05
CA VAL A 119 2.95 -6.68 3.79
C VAL A 119 4.04 -7.15 2.82
N ALA A 120 5.11 -6.39 2.66
CA ALA A 120 6.20 -6.77 1.77
C ALA A 120 6.92 -8.05 2.23
N ALA A 121 7.17 -8.20 3.54
CA ALA A 121 7.73 -9.41 4.12
C ALA A 121 6.81 -10.63 3.90
N LYS A 122 5.50 -10.44 4.06
CA LYS A 122 4.51 -11.49 3.82
C LYS A 122 4.44 -11.88 2.35
N VAL A 123 4.38 -10.91 1.42
CA VAL A 123 4.44 -11.17 -0.03
C VAL A 123 5.72 -11.91 -0.41
N GLN A 124 6.86 -11.59 0.22
CA GLN A 124 8.10 -12.34 0.01
C GLN A 124 7.97 -13.79 0.48
N ALA A 125 7.35 -14.06 1.62
CA ALA A 125 7.13 -15.41 2.11
C ALA A 125 6.19 -16.20 1.17
N ASP A 126 5.11 -15.56 0.70
CA ASP A 126 4.04 -16.21 -0.04
C ASP A 126 4.36 -16.39 -1.54
N LEU A 127 5.03 -15.41 -2.17
CA LEU A 127 5.42 -15.42 -3.59
C LEU A 127 6.88 -15.82 -3.84
N GLY A 128 7.74 -15.80 -2.83
CA GLY A 128 9.18 -15.98 -2.99
C GLY A 128 9.86 -14.81 -3.71
N GLN A 129 9.20 -13.66 -3.81
CA GLN A 129 9.67 -12.47 -4.53
C GLN A 129 9.64 -11.24 -3.63
N ARG A 130 10.68 -10.41 -3.70
CA ARG A 130 10.74 -9.13 -2.98
C ARG A 130 10.22 -8.01 -3.85
N PHE A 131 9.44 -7.10 -3.28
CA PHE A 131 9.10 -5.84 -3.92
C PHE A 131 10.36 -5.15 -4.45
N PRO A 132 10.37 -4.70 -5.71
CA PRO A 132 11.48 -3.92 -6.23
C PRO A 132 11.65 -2.58 -5.52
N HIS A 133 10.53 -1.93 -5.15
CA HIS A 133 10.52 -0.63 -4.50
C HIS A 133 9.35 -0.49 -3.53
N LEU A 134 9.63 -0.07 -2.29
CA LEU A 134 8.68 0.38 -1.27
C LEU A 134 8.99 1.83 -0.91
N THR A 135 7.99 2.71 -0.90
CA THR A 135 8.11 4.10 -0.45
C THR A 135 7.43 4.27 0.90
N ALA A 136 8.19 4.74 1.89
CA ALA A 136 7.71 5.06 3.22
C ALA A 136 7.71 6.58 3.43
N LEU A 137 6.54 7.12 3.78
CA LEU A 137 6.30 8.55 3.88
C LEU A 137 6.11 8.92 5.35
N ASP A 138 7.12 9.59 5.90
CA ASP A 138 7.21 10.08 7.26
C ASP A 138 6.89 9.01 8.33
N PRO A 139 7.59 7.86 8.34
CA PRO A 139 7.34 6.79 9.29
C PRO A 139 7.41 7.32 10.73
N THR A 140 6.56 6.80 11.61
CA THR A 140 6.58 7.13 13.04
C THR A 140 7.71 6.39 13.75
N GLU A 141 7.88 6.67 15.04
CA GLU A 141 8.60 5.74 15.91
C GLU A 141 7.89 4.38 15.93
N GLY A 142 8.67 3.30 16.05
CA GLY A 142 8.16 1.95 16.00
C GLY A 142 7.22 1.59 17.15
N SER A 143 5.96 1.31 16.84
CA SER A 143 4.92 0.90 17.80
C SER A 143 4.14 -0.36 17.41
N LEU A 144 4.33 -0.80 16.16
CA LEU A 144 3.71 -1.99 15.58
C LEU A 144 4.62 -3.22 15.73
N GLU A 145 4.07 -4.42 15.56
CA GLU A 145 4.78 -5.71 15.69
C GLU A 145 5.92 -5.84 14.68
N HIS A 146 5.68 -5.44 13.43
CA HIS A 146 6.72 -5.36 12.40
C HIS A 146 7.22 -3.92 12.30
N LEU A 147 8.54 -3.74 12.27
CA LEU A 147 9.15 -2.43 12.03
C LEU A 147 9.80 -2.42 10.66
N LEU A 148 9.39 -1.45 9.84
CA LEU A 148 9.99 -1.16 8.53
C LEU A 148 11.52 -1.22 8.58
N SER A 149 12.11 -1.96 7.64
CA SER A 149 13.55 -2.09 7.51
C SER A 149 13.98 -2.12 6.03
N PRO A 150 15.28 -1.87 5.73
CA PRO A 150 15.79 -2.02 4.37
C PRO A 150 15.64 -3.45 3.81
N SER A 151 15.49 -4.48 4.67
CA SER A 151 15.28 -5.85 4.22
C SER A 151 13.87 -6.14 3.69
N ASP A 152 12.91 -5.23 3.84
CA ASP A 152 11.52 -5.50 3.44
C ASP A 152 11.32 -5.46 1.91
N ALA A 153 12.16 -4.71 1.18
CA ALA A 153 12.13 -4.62 -0.29
C ALA A 153 13.53 -4.48 -0.89
N GLN A 154 13.70 -4.76 -2.18
CA GLN A 154 15.00 -4.60 -2.86
C GLN A 154 15.52 -3.17 -2.75
N PHE A 155 14.60 -2.20 -2.78
CA PHE A 155 14.85 -0.80 -2.49
C PHE A 155 13.73 -0.25 -1.61
N VAL A 156 14.12 0.49 -0.56
CA VAL A 156 13.22 1.12 0.40
C VAL A 156 13.62 2.59 0.45
N GLU A 157 12.74 3.46 -0.02
CA GLU A 157 12.89 4.91 0.02
C GLU A 157 12.10 5.45 1.21
N VAL A 158 12.74 6.24 2.07
CA VAL A 158 12.10 6.87 3.22
C VAL A 158 12.16 8.39 3.06
N VAL A 159 11.00 9.04 3.15
CA VAL A 159 10.90 10.49 3.11
C VAL A 159 10.51 11.00 4.50
N HIS A 160 11.46 11.62 5.20
CA HIS A 160 11.20 12.27 6.50
C HIS A 160 10.73 13.71 6.29
N THR A 161 9.56 14.06 6.83
CA THR A 161 8.98 15.41 6.73
C THR A 161 8.69 16.05 8.09
N ASN A 162 8.57 15.25 9.15
CA ASN A 162 8.36 15.70 10.52
C ASN A 162 9.19 14.89 11.54
N GLY A 163 10.43 14.56 11.16
CA GLY A 163 11.38 13.84 12.00
C GLY A 163 11.67 14.55 13.33
N GLY A 164 11.53 13.84 14.45
CA GLY A 164 11.68 14.38 15.81
C GLY A 164 10.41 15.06 16.35
N GLY A 165 9.36 15.10 15.52
CA GLY A 165 7.98 15.43 15.91
C GLY A 165 7.15 14.15 16.05
N LEU A 166 6.26 13.92 15.08
CA LEU A 166 5.50 12.66 15.00
C LEU A 166 6.25 11.58 14.19
N GLY A 167 7.09 11.99 13.24
CA GLY A 167 7.92 11.09 12.46
C GLY A 167 9.23 10.76 13.18
N THR A 168 9.78 9.59 12.92
CA THR A 168 11.10 9.18 13.43
C THR A 168 12.24 9.87 12.67
N LEU A 169 13.39 9.97 13.32
CA LEU A 169 14.68 10.32 12.69
C LEU A 169 15.51 9.08 12.35
N GLU A 170 15.03 7.88 12.69
CA GLU A 170 15.72 6.64 12.40
C GLU A 170 15.81 6.39 10.89
N ARG A 171 16.98 5.90 10.45
CA ARG A 171 17.18 5.50 9.06
C ARG A 171 16.59 4.10 8.84
N LEU A 172 15.36 4.05 8.35
CA LEU A 172 14.62 2.80 8.10
C LEU A 172 14.76 2.26 6.66
N GLY A 173 15.41 3.02 5.78
CA GLY A 173 15.51 2.70 4.35
C GLY A 173 16.93 2.69 3.79
N HIS A 174 17.01 2.42 2.49
CA HIS A 174 18.25 2.54 1.72
C HIS A 174 18.61 4.00 1.49
N VAL A 175 17.59 4.84 1.23
CA VAL A 175 17.70 6.30 1.05
C VAL A 175 16.72 6.96 2.01
#